data_AF-A0A0L7R1X6-F1
#
_entry.id   AF-A0A0L7R1X6-F1
#
_cell.length_a   1.000
_cell.length_b   1.000
_cell.length_c   1.000
_cell.angle_alpha   90.00
_cell.angle_beta   90.00
_cell.angle_gamma   90.00
#
_symmetry.space_group_name_H-M   'P 1'
#
loop_
_entity.id
_entity.type
_entity.pdbx_description
1 polymer ?
#
loop_
_entity_poly.entity_id
_entity_poly.type
_entity_poly.pdbx_seq_one_letter_code
_entity_poly.pdbx_strand_id
1 'polypeptide(L)'
;MASFFGEVVFPVSRAFWDEEDEYGATQNSVNQPQFSVRWLKEKPPQIDTLVVIEGEMLIDFSKKCLCENSEELCLVEDDNQTKVCSLYQVNDNVYLCIVSPRFDTKFSAKLVDKMGETISSAKNTISVTCRHISQFKNKNTPTVPSFLRMLTTENGKNVCKLKEPYLEQPNIVYGVAAGVLSYAQFMELPSVLYVLYTDSFVLDSLSAEPLLKLFTAMNCTLHNVTFAGKDFFSKGNLYM
;
A
#
# COMPACT_ATOMS: atom_id res chain seq x y z
N MET A 1 -60.97 -11.26 -7.14
CA MET A 1 -60.43 -10.58 -8.34
C MET A 1 -59.28 -9.70 -7.87
N ALA A 2 -58.05 -10.07 -8.22
CA ALA A 2 -56.85 -9.34 -7.81
C ALA A 2 -56.70 -8.09 -8.67
N SER A 3 -56.68 -6.93 -8.02
CA SER A 3 -56.42 -5.62 -8.60
C SER A 3 -54.92 -5.31 -8.47
N PHE A 4 -54.41 -4.46 -9.36
CA PHE A 4 -53.04 -3.92 -9.41
C PHE A 4 -51.96 -4.85 -9.99
N PHE A 5 -51.89 -4.88 -11.32
CA PHE A 5 -50.68 -5.22 -12.06
C PHE A 5 -50.47 -4.11 -13.10
N GLY A 6 -49.43 -3.28 -12.94
CA GLY A 6 -49.03 -2.34 -14.00
C GLY A 6 -48.66 -0.90 -13.63
N GLU A 7 -48.44 -0.54 -12.36
CA GLU A 7 -47.79 0.75 -12.09
C GLU A 7 -46.28 0.63 -12.36
N VAL A 8 -45.82 1.33 -13.39
CA VAL A 8 -44.41 1.50 -13.69
C VAL A 8 -43.84 2.49 -12.67
N VAL A 9 -43.12 1.97 -11.68
CA VAL A 9 -42.33 2.79 -10.75
C VAL A 9 -41.08 3.25 -11.51
N PHE A 10 -41.11 4.47 -12.03
CA PHE A 10 -39.91 5.11 -12.56
C PHE A 10 -38.90 5.25 -11.40
N PRO A 11 -37.67 4.72 -11.51
CA PRO A 11 -36.65 5.06 -10.53
C PRO A 11 -36.45 6.56 -10.57
N VAL A 12 -36.43 7.18 -9.39
CA VAL A 12 -36.05 8.59 -9.22
C VAL A 12 -34.73 8.83 -9.95
N SER A 13 -34.82 9.55 -11.06
CA SER A 13 -33.70 9.94 -11.89
C SER A 13 -32.68 10.69 -11.03
N ARG A 14 -31.41 10.28 -11.09
CA ARG A 14 -30.26 10.98 -10.47
C ARG A 14 -30.00 12.39 -11.01
N ALA A 15 -30.88 12.93 -11.85
CA ALA A 15 -30.71 14.23 -12.51
C ALA A 15 -31.22 15.43 -11.69
N PHE A 16 -31.73 15.22 -10.48
CA PHE A 16 -32.14 16.28 -9.56
C PHE A 16 -31.43 16.11 -8.22
N TRP A 17 -30.14 16.43 -8.20
CA TRP A 17 -29.52 16.97 -6.99
C TRP A 17 -29.83 18.47 -7.00
N ASP A 18 -31.11 18.81 -6.85
CA ASP A 18 -31.51 20.17 -6.54
C ASP A 18 -31.05 20.47 -5.11
N GLU A 19 -30.54 21.68 -4.97
CA GLU A 19 -29.71 22.24 -3.90
C GLU A 19 -30.44 22.43 -2.55
N GLU A 20 -31.23 21.46 -2.09
CA GLU A 20 -31.94 21.53 -0.80
C GLU A 20 -31.66 20.29 0.04
N ASP A 21 -30.43 20.21 0.52
CA ASP A 21 -30.10 19.45 1.71
C ASP A 21 -29.31 20.39 2.64
N GLU A 22 -29.99 21.44 3.07
CA GLU A 22 -29.74 22.16 4.32
C GLU A 22 -30.01 21.19 5.49
N TYR A 23 -29.26 20.10 5.57
CA TYR A 23 -29.27 19.22 6.73
C TYR A 23 -28.58 19.98 7.86
N GLY A 24 -29.39 20.46 8.79
CA GLY A 24 -28.94 21.01 10.05
C GLY A 24 -27.82 20.17 10.65
N ALA A 25 -26.81 20.87 11.18
CA ALA A 25 -25.64 20.32 11.85
C ALA A 25 -26.03 19.29 12.92
N THR A 26 -26.32 18.06 12.51
CA THR A 26 -26.30 16.91 13.39
C THR A 26 -24.83 16.66 13.62
N GLN A 27 -24.32 17.22 14.71
CA GLN A 27 -23.00 16.97 15.28
C GLN A 27 -22.85 15.52 15.76
N ASN A 28 -23.29 14.54 14.97
CA ASN A 28 -22.75 13.20 15.03
C ASN A 28 -21.38 13.28 14.35
N SER A 29 -20.41 13.86 15.06
CA SER A 29 -19.01 13.73 14.72
C SER A 29 -18.72 12.23 14.68
N VAL A 30 -18.75 11.65 13.48
CA VAL A 30 -18.21 10.31 13.28
C VAL A 30 -16.76 10.43 13.74
N ASN A 31 -16.44 9.80 14.88
CA ASN A 31 -15.15 9.93 15.52
C ASN A 31 -14.10 9.39 14.54
N GLN A 32 -13.43 10.28 13.81
CA GLN A 32 -12.43 9.88 12.83
C GLN A 32 -11.12 9.66 13.58
N PRO A 33 -10.38 8.58 13.30
CA PRO A 33 -9.14 8.31 14.01
C PRO A 33 -8.15 9.44 13.79
N GLN A 34 -7.49 9.84 14.86
CA GLN A 34 -6.32 10.69 14.83
C GLN A 34 -5.08 9.78 14.93
N PHE A 35 -4.04 10.17 14.20
CA PHE A 35 -2.78 9.43 14.15
C PHE A 35 -1.67 10.24 14.82
N SER A 36 -0.82 9.56 15.57
CA SER A 36 0.34 10.14 16.22
C SER A 36 1.61 9.40 15.78
N VAL A 37 2.69 10.16 15.53
CA VAL A 37 3.99 9.62 15.13
C VAL A 37 4.88 9.63 16.36
N ARG A 38 5.37 8.45 16.75
CA ARG A 38 6.25 8.27 17.91
C ARG A 38 7.58 7.69 17.48
N TRP A 39 8.64 8.48 17.64
CA TRP A 39 10.01 8.04 17.45
C TRP A 39 10.52 7.37 18.73
N LEU A 40 10.99 6.12 18.60
CA LEU A 40 11.59 5.35 19.69
C LEU A 40 13.09 5.67 19.87
N LYS A 41 13.73 6.12 18.78
CA LYS A 41 15.10 6.63 18.75
C LYS A 41 15.13 8.02 18.14
N GLU A 42 16.29 8.67 18.13
CA GLU A 42 16.43 9.95 17.44
C GLU A 42 16.03 9.84 15.96
N LYS A 43 15.24 10.81 15.49
CA LYS A 43 14.84 10.90 14.09
C LYS A 43 16.10 11.10 13.25
N PRO A 44 16.33 10.26 12.21
CA PRO A 44 17.48 10.46 11.34
C PRO A 44 17.38 11.82 10.63
N PRO A 45 18.50 12.54 10.47
CA PRO A 45 18.50 13.87 9.88
C PRO A 45 18.14 13.84 8.39
N GLN A 46 18.43 12.74 7.69
CA GLN A 46 18.11 12.55 6.28
C GLN A 46 17.80 11.07 6.01
N ILE A 47 16.80 10.83 5.17
CA ILE A 47 16.46 9.50 4.66
C ILE A 47 16.80 9.50 3.16
N ASP A 48 17.60 8.56 2.69
CA ASP A 48 17.92 8.47 1.26
C ASP A 48 16.83 7.74 0.50
N THR A 49 16.32 6.62 1.03
CA THR A 49 15.19 5.90 0.43
C THR A 49 14.23 5.40 1.50
N LEU A 50 12.97 5.79 1.39
CA LEU A 50 11.88 5.26 2.18
C LEU A 50 11.12 4.20 1.38
N VAL A 51 11.12 2.96 1.85
CA VAL A 51 10.35 1.85 1.29
C VAL A 51 9.06 1.70 2.07
N VAL A 52 7.91 1.82 1.43
CA VAL A 52 6.59 1.67 2.05
C VAL A 52 5.95 0.38 1.56
N ILE A 53 5.68 -0.55 2.48
CA ILE A 53 5.05 -1.84 2.17
C ILE A 53 3.61 -1.85 2.67
N GLU A 54 2.67 -2.07 1.76
CA GLU A 54 1.25 -2.23 2.05
C GLU A 54 0.73 -3.56 1.51
N GLY A 55 0.20 -4.41 2.38
CA GLY A 55 -0.45 -5.67 2.00
C GLY A 55 0.10 -6.84 2.81
N GLU A 56 -0.81 -7.59 3.44
CA GLU A 56 -0.47 -8.65 4.40
C GLU A 56 0.55 -9.66 3.85
N MET A 57 0.39 -10.08 2.61
CA MET A 57 1.27 -11.02 1.93
C MET A 57 2.72 -10.50 1.80
N LEU A 58 2.93 -9.19 1.72
CA LEU A 58 4.24 -8.59 1.55
C LEU A 58 5.00 -8.41 2.87
N ILE A 59 4.29 -8.35 4.01
CA ILE A 59 4.86 -7.91 5.29
C ILE A 59 5.97 -8.84 5.76
N ASP A 60 5.65 -10.12 5.95
CA ASP A 60 6.60 -11.08 6.51
C ASP A 60 7.77 -11.33 5.57
N PHE A 61 7.48 -11.37 4.25
CA PHE A 61 8.49 -11.49 3.23
C PHE A 61 9.46 -10.31 3.20
N SER A 62 8.94 -9.08 3.25
CA SER A 62 9.76 -7.86 3.24
C SER A 62 10.59 -7.73 4.50
N LYS A 63 10.03 -8.06 5.68
CA LYS A 63 10.78 -8.08 6.95
C LYS A 63 11.93 -9.08 6.90
N LYS A 64 11.65 -10.32 6.48
CA LYS A 64 12.68 -11.36 6.37
C LYS A 64 13.74 -10.99 5.34
N CYS A 65 13.36 -10.44 4.18
CA CYS A 65 14.32 -10.05 3.15
C CYS A 65 15.21 -8.87 3.56
N LEU A 66 14.63 -7.83 4.16
CA LEU A 66 15.27 -6.52 4.28
C LEU A 66 15.74 -6.20 5.69
N CYS A 67 15.12 -6.74 6.74
CA CYS A 67 15.35 -6.24 8.10
C CYS A 67 15.12 -7.31 9.19
N GLU A 68 15.57 -8.54 8.97
CA GLU A 68 15.31 -9.69 9.87
C GLU A 68 15.67 -9.41 11.34
N ASN A 69 16.72 -8.62 11.58
CA ASN A 69 17.20 -8.26 12.92
C ASN A 69 17.18 -6.74 13.19
N SER A 70 16.43 -5.95 12.41
CA SER A 70 16.34 -4.51 12.67
C SER A 70 15.40 -4.21 13.82
N GLU A 71 15.79 -3.24 14.65
CA GLU A 71 14.90 -2.64 15.62
C GLU A 71 13.91 -1.68 14.96
N GLU A 72 12.75 -1.51 15.61
CA GLU A 72 11.74 -0.52 15.24
C GLU A 72 12.22 0.87 15.69
N LEU A 73 12.21 1.84 14.77
CA LEU A 73 12.68 3.21 15.03
C LEU A 73 11.56 4.19 15.30
N CYS A 74 10.45 4.02 14.59
CA CYS A 74 9.30 4.89 14.65
C CYS A 74 8.05 4.05 14.46
N LEU A 75 6.96 4.49 15.06
CA LEU A 75 5.67 3.89 14.91
C LEU A 75 4.60 4.97 14.80
N VAL A 76 3.57 4.66 14.05
CA VAL A 76 2.37 5.49 13.94
C VAL A 76 1.24 4.75 14.64
N GLU A 77 0.64 5.38 15.64
CA GLU A 77 -0.43 4.82 16.45
C GLU A 77 -1.73 5.60 16.22
N ASP A 78 -2.86 4.90 16.31
CA ASP A 78 -4.19 5.53 16.41
C ASP A 78 -4.50 5.94 17.86
N ASP A 79 -5.68 6.53 18.08
CA ASP A 79 -6.16 6.95 19.40
C ASP A 79 -6.26 5.81 20.42
N ASN A 80 -6.40 4.58 19.95
CA ASN A 80 -6.46 3.37 20.77
C ASN A 80 -5.07 2.77 21.04
N GLN A 81 -4.00 3.48 20.66
CA GLN A 81 -2.60 3.00 20.71
C GLN A 81 -2.37 1.74 19.87
N THR A 82 -3.22 1.53 18.85
CA THR A 82 -3.04 0.45 17.89
C THR A 82 -2.02 0.86 16.85
N LYS A 83 -1.02 0.01 16.61
CA LYS A 83 0.02 0.27 15.60
C LYS A 83 -0.58 0.24 14.18
N VAL A 84 -0.38 1.33 13.46
CA VAL A 84 -0.86 1.57 12.10
C VAL A 84 0.26 1.44 11.06
N CYS A 85 1.43 2.06 11.28
CA CYS A 85 2.67 1.76 10.55
C CYS A 85 3.82 1.62 11.55
N SER A 86 4.78 0.77 11.21
CA SER A 86 6.07 0.65 11.89
C SER A 86 7.21 0.93 10.91
N LEU A 87 8.17 1.75 11.32
CA LEU A 87 9.37 2.09 10.57
C LEU A 87 10.58 1.33 11.13
N TYR A 88 11.34 0.68 10.26
CA TYR A 88 12.55 -0.08 10.57
C TYR A 88 13.73 0.47 9.78
N GLN A 89 14.95 0.28 10.30
CA GLN A 89 16.18 0.64 9.60
C GLN A 89 16.73 -0.56 8.85
N VAL A 90 16.79 -0.49 7.52
CA VAL A 90 17.40 -1.57 6.72
C VAL A 90 18.92 -1.40 6.71
N ASN A 91 19.38 -0.18 6.49
CA ASN A 91 20.78 0.25 6.60
C ASN A 91 20.81 1.76 6.87
N ASP A 92 21.97 2.40 6.82
CA ASP A 92 22.11 3.84 7.12
C ASP A 92 21.32 4.76 6.17
N ASN A 93 20.96 4.28 4.99
CA ASN A 93 20.35 5.08 3.92
C ASN A 93 18.90 4.67 3.63
N VAL A 94 18.52 3.42 3.93
CA VAL A 94 17.24 2.83 3.54
C VAL A 94 16.42 2.50 4.77
N TYR A 95 15.18 2.96 4.76
CA TYR A 95 14.21 2.77 5.83
C TYR A 95 12.97 2.07 5.29
N LEU A 96 12.37 1.20 6.10
CA LEU A 96 11.21 0.39 5.72
C LEU A 96 10.01 0.76 6.60
N CYS A 97 8.98 1.40 6.05
CA CYS A 97 7.66 1.51 6.70
C CYS A 97 6.79 0.33 6.27
N ILE A 98 6.23 -0.34 7.26
CA ILE A 98 5.27 -1.43 7.08
C ILE A 98 3.93 -0.94 7.59
N VAL A 99 2.95 -0.91 6.70
CA VAL A 99 1.56 -0.63 7.05
C VAL A 99 0.93 -1.88 7.67
N SER A 100 0.25 -1.72 8.79
CA SER A 100 -0.46 -2.78 9.49
C SER A 100 -1.51 -3.42 8.59
N PRO A 101 -1.63 -4.76 8.55
CA PRO A 101 -2.61 -5.42 7.70
C PRO A 101 -4.06 -5.17 8.16
N ARG A 102 -4.24 -4.69 9.40
CA ARG A 102 -5.55 -4.34 9.97
C ARG A 102 -5.94 -2.88 9.71
N PHE A 103 -5.09 -2.11 9.05
CA PHE A 103 -5.37 -0.71 8.77
C PHE A 103 -6.54 -0.56 7.79
N ASP A 104 -7.49 0.31 8.11
CA ASP A 104 -8.60 0.64 7.24
C ASP A 104 -8.16 1.65 6.18
N THR A 105 -8.01 1.17 4.94
CA THR A 105 -7.57 1.95 3.79
C THR A 105 -8.40 3.22 3.52
N LYS A 106 -9.62 3.36 4.04
CA LYS A 106 -10.38 4.61 3.92
C LYS A 106 -9.69 5.81 4.60
N PHE A 107 -8.82 5.55 5.58
CA PHE A 107 -8.05 6.58 6.28
C PHE A 107 -6.65 6.79 5.71
N SER A 108 -6.34 6.21 4.54
CA SER A 108 -5.00 6.29 3.95
C SER A 108 -4.52 7.73 3.77
N ALA A 109 -5.38 8.64 3.28
CA ALA A 109 -5.03 10.05 3.12
C ALA A 109 -4.59 10.68 4.45
N LYS A 110 -5.36 10.46 5.52
CA LYS A 110 -5.03 10.98 6.86
C LYS A 110 -3.71 10.42 7.40
N LEU A 111 -3.46 9.13 7.19
CA LEU A 111 -2.21 8.50 7.60
C LEU A 111 -1.02 9.10 6.84
N VAL A 112 -1.15 9.24 5.52
CA VAL A 112 -0.12 9.81 4.65
C VAL A 112 0.15 11.27 5.01
N ASP A 113 -0.89 12.08 5.23
CA ASP A 113 -0.75 13.46 5.70
C ASP A 113 0.03 13.52 7.01
N LYS A 114 -0.29 12.61 7.96
CA LYS A 114 0.43 12.54 9.23
C LYS A 114 1.88 12.09 9.07
N MET A 115 2.16 11.23 8.11
CA MET A 115 3.51 10.79 7.75
C MET A 115 4.25 11.77 6.83
N GLY A 116 3.62 12.88 6.42
CA GLY A 116 4.13 13.80 5.41
C GLY A 116 5.54 14.32 5.70
N GLU A 117 5.85 14.64 6.95
CA GLU A 117 7.22 15.05 7.35
C GLU A 117 8.26 13.95 7.12
N THR A 118 7.89 12.68 7.35
CA THR A 118 8.80 11.55 7.15
C THR A 118 8.99 11.29 5.66
N ILE A 119 7.91 11.32 4.88
CA ILE A 119 7.94 11.17 3.42
C ILE A 119 8.76 12.30 2.78
N SER A 120 8.56 13.54 3.21
CA SER A 120 9.28 14.71 2.68
C SER A 120 10.76 14.75 3.05
N SER A 121 11.14 14.08 4.15
CA SER A 121 12.56 13.95 4.54
C SER A 121 13.33 12.91 3.71
N ALA A 122 12.62 12.09 2.93
CA ALA A 122 13.21 11.07 2.08
C ALA A 122 13.56 11.64 0.70
N LYS A 123 14.79 11.40 0.21
CA LYS A 123 15.19 11.77 -1.16
C LYS A 123 14.36 11.03 -2.20
N ASN A 124 14.09 9.74 -1.93
CA ASN A 124 13.35 8.86 -2.81
C ASN A 124 12.34 8.05 -2.00
N THR A 125 11.16 7.80 -2.57
CA THR A 125 10.17 6.90 -1.99
C THR A 125 9.82 5.75 -2.93
N ILE A 126 9.82 4.52 -2.41
CA ILE A 126 9.44 3.31 -3.13
C ILE A 126 8.28 2.67 -2.38
N SER A 127 7.09 2.74 -2.95
CA SER A 127 5.91 2.06 -2.40
C SER A 127 5.71 0.72 -3.08
N VAL A 128 5.34 -0.31 -2.33
CA VAL A 128 5.00 -1.63 -2.86
C VAL A 128 3.67 -2.08 -2.29
N THR A 129 2.76 -2.47 -3.17
CA THR A 129 1.49 -3.11 -2.81
C THR A 129 1.26 -4.36 -3.65
N CYS A 130 0.27 -5.16 -3.27
CA CYS A 130 -0.07 -6.40 -3.97
C CYS A 130 -1.56 -6.54 -4.24
N ARG A 131 -1.91 -7.20 -5.34
CA ARG A 131 -3.28 -7.53 -5.73
C ARG A 131 -3.33 -8.92 -6.36
N HIS A 132 -4.48 -9.55 -6.29
CA HIS A 132 -4.71 -10.78 -7.03
C HIS A 132 -4.79 -10.49 -8.53
N ILE A 133 -4.27 -11.38 -9.37
CA ILE A 133 -4.24 -11.24 -10.84
C ILE A 133 -5.62 -11.04 -11.46
N SER A 134 -6.68 -11.57 -10.84
CA SER A 134 -8.07 -11.35 -11.29
C SER A 134 -8.53 -9.90 -11.22
N GLN A 135 -7.85 -9.05 -10.43
CA GLN A 135 -8.11 -7.60 -10.39
C GLN A 135 -7.40 -6.85 -11.51
N PHE A 136 -6.49 -7.50 -12.23
CA PHE A 136 -5.77 -6.90 -13.34
C PHE A 136 -6.62 -6.92 -14.60
N LYS A 137 -6.86 -5.73 -15.15
CA LYS A 137 -7.68 -5.50 -16.33
C LYS A 137 -6.78 -5.22 -17.53
N ASN A 138 -6.51 -6.27 -18.30
CA ASN A 138 -5.82 -6.17 -19.60
C ASN A 138 -6.33 -7.29 -20.52
N LYS A 139 -6.28 -7.07 -21.85
CA LYS A 139 -6.52 -8.11 -22.85
C LYS A 139 -5.41 -9.17 -22.85
N ASN A 140 -4.18 -8.74 -22.57
CA ASN A 140 -2.99 -9.58 -22.61
C ASN A 140 -2.41 -9.76 -21.20
N THR A 141 -3.11 -10.53 -20.37
CA THR A 141 -2.63 -10.87 -19.03
C THR A 141 -1.43 -11.83 -19.12
N PRO A 142 -0.29 -11.51 -18.48
CA PRO A 142 0.86 -12.41 -18.43
C PRO A 142 0.50 -13.78 -17.86
N THR A 143 1.01 -14.86 -18.46
CA THR A 143 0.81 -16.26 -18.00
C THR A 143 1.91 -16.70 -17.03
N VAL A 144 2.37 -15.79 -16.17
CA VAL A 144 3.41 -16.03 -15.16
C VAL A 144 2.78 -15.99 -13.75
N PRO A 145 3.36 -16.68 -12.76
CA PRO A 145 2.79 -16.75 -11.40
C PRO A 145 2.61 -15.38 -10.74
N SER A 146 3.55 -14.47 -10.99
CA SER A 146 3.42 -13.07 -10.57
C SER A 146 4.19 -12.12 -11.50
N PHE A 147 3.78 -10.86 -11.49
CA PHE A 147 4.45 -9.79 -12.22
C PHE A 147 4.23 -8.43 -11.56
N LEU A 148 5.13 -7.49 -11.85
CA LEU A 148 5.00 -6.12 -11.38
C LEU A 148 4.37 -5.21 -12.46
N ARG A 149 3.69 -4.19 -11.98
CA ARG A 149 3.37 -2.96 -12.72
C ARG A 149 3.81 -1.77 -11.90
N MET A 150 4.17 -0.67 -12.56
CA MET A 150 4.62 0.53 -11.87
C MET A 150 3.85 1.79 -12.22
N LEU A 151 3.81 2.71 -11.27
CA LEU A 151 3.44 4.11 -11.46
C LEU A 151 4.55 4.98 -10.87
N THR A 152 4.81 6.14 -11.46
CA THR A 152 5.84 7.07 -10.97
C THR A 152 5.29 8.47 -10.89
N THR A 153 5.85 9.27 -10.00
CA THR A 153 5.74 10.72 -10.10
C THR A 153 6.55 11.22 -11.30
N GLU A 154 6.36 12.48 -11.68
CA GLU A 154 7.15 13.10 -12.76
C GLU A 154 8.66 13.01 -12.50
N ASN A 155 9.07 13.26 -11.25
CA ASN A 155 10.45 13.18 -10.78
C ASN A 155 10.87 11.74 -10.38
N GLY A 156 9.93 10.79 -10.38
CA GLY A 156 10.11 9.42 -9.90
C GLY A 156 10.80 8.46 -10.88
N LYS A 157 11.01 8.88 -12.14
CA LYS A 157 11.48 7.99 -13.22
C LYS A 157 12.84 7.34 -12.95
N ASN A 158 13.69 7.91 -12.10
CA ASN A 158 15.03 7.39 -11.80
C ASN A 158 15.18 6.87 -10.36
N VAL A 159 14.09 6.79 -9.59
CA VAL A 159 14.10 6.37 -8.17
C VAL A 159 14.66 4.96 -7.98
N CYS A 160 14.23 4.01 -8.81
CA CYS A 160 14.70 2.62 -8.76
C CYS A 160 15.31 2.23 -10.11
N LYS A 161 16.36 1.39 -10.09
CA LYS A 161 16.98 0.86 -11.32
C LYS A 161 16.05 -0.12 -12.06
N LEU A 162 15.22 -0.86 -11.33
CA LEU A 162 14.28 -1.80 -11.92
C LEU A 162 13.17 -1.03 -12.66
N LYS A 163 13.03 -1.29 -13.96
CA LYS A 163 11.95 -0.74 -14.78
C LYS A 163 10.98 -1.85 -15.12
N GLU A 164 9.74 -1.66 -14.70
CA GLU A 164 8.62 -2.55 -14.97
C GLU A 164 7.65 -1.86 -15.93
N PRO A 165 6.77 -2.60 -16.62
CA PRO A 165 5.72 -1.99 -17.42
C PRO A 165 4.85 -1.07 -16.55
N TYR A 166 4.46 0.10 -17.09
CA TYR A 166 3.55 1.00 -16.40
C TYR A 166 2.18 0.34 -16.20
N LEU A 167 1.53 0.67 -15.09
CA LEU A 167 0.16 0.24 -14.84
C LEU A 167 -0.77 0.92 -15.83
N GLU A 168 -1.31 0.14 -16.75
CA GLU A 168 -2.20 0.64 -17.80
C GLU A 168 -3.64 0.84 -17.32
N GLN A 169 -4.35 1.77 -17.95
CA GLN A 169 -5.78 1.92 -17.75
C GLN A 169 -6.52 0.67 -18.24
N PRO A 170 -7.61 0.25 -17.59
CA PRO A 170 -8.36 0.94 -16.54
C PRO A 170 -8.02 0.44 -15.12
N ASN A 171 -6.78 0.00 -14.87
CA ASN A 171 -6.37 -0.45 -13.54
C ASN A 171 -6.25 0.75 -12.58
N ILE A 172 -6.76 0.59 -11.36
CA ILE A 172 -6.74 1.61 -10.31
C ILE A 172 -6.06 1.03 -9.09
N VAL A 173 -5.24 1.85 -8.42
CA VAL A 173 -4.63 1.52 -7.13
C VAL A 173 -5.16 2.49 -6.08
N TYR A 174 -5.44 1.97 -4.91
CA TYR A 174 -5.86 2.71 -3.72
C TYR A 174 -5.13 2.12 -2.50
N GLY A 175 -5.24 2.79 -1.37
CA GLY A 175 -4.55 2.43 -0.14
C GLY A 175 -3.43 3.40 0.20
N VAL A 176 -2.63 3.05 1.20
CA VAL A 176 -1.53 3.87 1.70
C VAL A 176 -0.44 4.03 0.65
N ALA A 177 -0.06 2.95 -0.04
CA ALA A 177 0.98 2.96 -1.07
C ALA A 177 0.63 3.92 -2.22
N ALA A 178 -0.64 3.92 -2.65
CA ALA A 178 -1.16 4.88 -3.62
C ALA A 178 -1.24 6.30 -3.06
N GLY A 179 -1.67 6.46 -1.80
CA GLY A 179 -1.70 7.76 -1.12
C GLY A 179 -0.32 8.39 -1.03
N VAL A 180 0.72 7.62 -0.70
CA VAL A 180 2.12 8.08 -0.68
C VAL A 180 2.57 8.56 -2.06
N LEU A 181 2.24 7.82 -3.12
CA LEU A 181 2.56 8.26 -4.49
C LEU A 181 1.85 9.57 -4.85
N SER A 182 0.57 9.69 -4.52
CA SER A 182 -0.22 10.91 -4.77
C SER A 182 0.30 12.10 -3.98
N TYR A 183 0.62 11.91 -2.70
CA TYR A 183 1.26 12.94 -1.86
C TYR A 183 2.60 13.37 -2.45
N ALA A 184 3.44 12.41 -2.84
CA ALA A 184 4.72 12.69 -3.48
C ALA A 184 4.55 13.44 -4.80
N GLN A 185 3.55 13.11 -5.62
CA GLN A 185 3.26 13.86 -6.85
C GLN A 185 2.87 15.31 -6.55
N PHE A 186 2.02 15.53 -5.54
CA PHE A 186 1.59 16.87 -5.13
C PHE A 186 2.74 17.71 -4.57
N MET A 187 3.65 17.08 -3.83
CA MET A 187 4.83 17.71 -3.23
C MET A 187 6.06 17.72 -4.16
N GLU A 188 5.90 17.32 -5.42
CA GLU A 188 6.97 17.21 -6.43
C GLU A 188 8.16 16.30 -6.03
N LEU A 189 7.91 15.33 -5.15
CA LEU A 189 8.91 14.39 -4.63
C LEU A 189 9.14 13.21 -5.60
N PRO A 190 10.38 12.71 -5.71
CA PRO A 190 10.68 11.48 -6.46
C PRO A 190 10.04 10.25 -5.79
N SER A 191 9.07 9.62 -6.46
CA SER A 191 8.43 8.42 -5.94
C SER A 191 8.00 7.44 -7.03
N VAL A 192 8.07 6.15 -6.71
CA VAL A 192 7.60 5.05 -7.54
C VAL A 192 6.75 4.09 -6.71
N LEU A 193 5.64 3.64 -7.30
CA LEU A 193 4.76 2.63 -6.74
C LEU A 193 4.84 1.37 -7.61
N TYR A 194 5.15 0.24 -6.99
CA TYR A 194 5.06 -1.08 -7.59
C TYR A 194 3.82 -1.81 -7.10
N VAL A 195 3.08 -2.41 -8.03
CA VAL A 195 1.94 -3.27 -7.76
C VAL A 195 2.31 -4.69 -8.19
N LEU A 196 2.44 -5.59 -7.23
CA LEU A 196 2.59 -7.02 -7.48
C LEU A 196 1.23 -7.63 -7.77
N TYR A 197 1.07 -8.15 -8.97
CA TYR A 197 -0.04 -9.05 -9.30
C TYR A 197 0.42 -10.49 -9.15
N THR A 198 -0.36 -11.29 -8.43
CA THR A 198 -0.07 -12.70 -8.15
C THR A 198 -1.35 -13.52 -8.25
N ASP A 199 -1.24 -14.78 -8.68
CA ASP A 199 -2.34 -15.74 -8.67
C ASP A 199 -2.51 -16.50 -7.34
N SER A 200 -1.56 -16.31 -6.41
CA SER A 200 -1.55 -16.92 -5.08
C SER A 200 -1.77 -15.89 -3.97
N PHE A 201 -2.35 -16.35 -2.85
CA PHE A 201 -2.51 -15.56 -1.62
C PHE A 201 -1.28 -15.62 -0.69
N VAL A 202 -0.31 -16.46 -1.03
CA VAL A 202 0.93 -16.67 -0.29
C VAL A 202 2.11 -16.56 -1.27
N LEU A 203 3.20 -15.95 -0.82
CA LEU A 203 4.44 -15.90 -1.58
C LEU A 203 5.20 -17.23 -1.45
N ASP A 204 5.44 -17.85 -2.60
CA ASP A 204 6.39 -18.94 -2.79
C ASP A 204 7.62 -18.44 -3.56
N SER A 205 8.55 -19.35 -3.86
CA SER A 205 9.79 -19.00 -4.55
C SER A 205 9.59 -18.41 -5.95
N LEU A 206 8.48 -18.75 -6.63
CA LEU A 206 8.20 -18.27 -7.98
C LEU A 206 7.49 -16.91 -7.94
N SER A 207 6.43 -16.81 -7.14
CA SER A 207 5.64 -15.59 -6.98
C SER A 207 6.39 -14.46 -6.27
N ALA A 208 7.41 -14.77 -5.47
CA ALA A 208 8.30 -13.78 -4.83
C ALA A 208 9.41 -13.25 -5.75
N GLU A 209 9.67 -13.89 -6.90
CA GLU A 209 10.79 -13.53 -7.78
C GLU A 209 10.79 -12.04 -8.19
N PRO A 210 9.66 -11.42 -8.57
CA PRO A 210 9.67 -10.00 -8.92
C PRO A 210 10.01 -9.08 -7.73
N LEU A 211 9.63 -9.46 -6.51
CA LEU A 211 9.99 -8.71 -5.31
C LEU A 211 11.49 -8.83 -5.00
N LEU A 212 12.06 -10.03 -5.15
CA LEU A 212 13.52 -10.23 -4.98
C LEU A 212 14.31 -9.36 -5.96
N LYS A 213 13.88 -9.31 -7.22
CA LYS A 213 14.47 -8.43 -8.25
C LYS A 213 14.37 -6.96 -7.85
N LEU A 214 13.20 -6.52 -7.36
CA LEU A 214 12.99 -5.15 -6.87
C LEU A 214 13.91 -4.84 -5.69
N PHE A 215 13.96 -5.72 -4.70
CA PHE A 215 14.75 -5.52 -3.48
C PHE A 215 16.25 -5.50 -3.75
N THR A 216 16.72 -6.33 -4.70
CA THR A 216 18.11 -6.31 -5.18
C THR A 216 18.43 -4.97 -5.86
N ALA A 217 17.49 -4.43 -6.62
CA ALA A 217 17.66 -3.15 -7.33
C ALA A 217 17.73 -1.93 -6.39
N MET A 218 17.30 -2.06 -5.12
CA MET A 218 17.37 -1.01 -4.10
C MET A 218 18.74 -0.91 -3.41
N ASN A 219 19.78 -1.60 -3.89
CA ASN A 219 21.12 -1.68 -3.28
C ASN A 219 21.08 -2.11 -1.79
N CYS A 220 20.10 -2.92 -1.39
CA CYS A 220 20.00 -3.46 -0.03
C CYS A 220 20.64 -4.85 0.04
N THR A 221 21.29 -5.16 1.17
CA THR A 221 21.75 -6.52 1.44
C THR A 221 20.52 -7.38 1.73
N LEU A 222 20.26 -8.39 0.89
CA LEU A 222 19.12 -9.28 1.09
C LEU A 222 19.52 -10.45 1.98
N HIS A 223 18.71 -10.72 2.99
CA HIS A 223 18.81 -11.93 3.79
C HIS A 223 18.21 -13.11 3.02
N ASN A 224 18.76 -14.31 3.24
CA ASN A 224 18.27 -15.52 2.61
C ASN A 224 16.87 -15.87 3.13
N VAL A 225 15.87 -15.79 2.26
CA VAL A 225 14.51 -16.24 2.59
C VAL A 225 14.36 -17.72 2.28
N THR A 226 14.14 -18.52 3.31
CA THR A 226 13.69 -19.90 3.15
C THR A 226 12.17 -19.94 3.06
N PHE A 227 11.66 -20.37 1.90
CA PHE A 227 10.24 -20.62 1.69
C PHE A 227 9.77 -21.94 2.34
N ALA A 228 10.67 -22.74 2.91
CA ALA A 228 10.33 -23.97 3.64
C ALA A 228 9.99 -23.66 5.10
N GLY A 229 8.71 -23.79 5.51
CA GLY A 229 8.31 -23.70 6.92
C GLY A 229 6.89 -23.16 7.17
N LYS A 230 6.46 -23.19 8.45
CA LYS A 230 5.15 -22.71 8.92
C LYS A 230 4.89 -21.22 8.66
N ASP A 231 5.95 -20.44 8.41
CA ASP A 231 5.91 -18.98 8.40
C ASP A 231 5.23 -18.35 7.17
N PHE A 232 5.13 -19.09 6.06
CA PHE A 232 4.42 -18.64 4.86
C PHE A 232 3.15 -19.47 4.59
N PHE A 233 3.09 -20.70 5.07
CA PHE A 233 2.08 -21.70 4.69
C PHE A 233 0.86 -21.83 5.61
N SER A 234 0.76 -21.08 6.72
CA SER A 234 -0.29 -21.32 7.72
C SER A 234 -1.45 -20.32 7.71
N LYS A 235 -2.16 -20.17 6.59
CA LYS A 235 -3.49 -19.54 6.59
C LYS A 235 -4.48 -20.34 5.74
N GLY A 236 -5.07 -21.34 6.40
CA GLY A 236 -6.37 -21.93 6.05
C GLY A 236 -6.43 -22.65 4.72
N ASN A 237 -6.29 -23.97 4.76
CA ASN A 237 -6.86 -24.81 3.72
C ASN A 237 -8.38 -24.60 3.71
N LEU A 238 -8.88 -23.78 2.79
CA LEU A 238 -10.27 -23.83 2.35
C LEU A 238 -10.40 -25.05 1.45
N TYR A 239 -10.48 -26.24 2.07
CA TYR A 239 -11.10 -27.37 1.40
C TYR A 239 -12.60 -27.06 1.35
N MET A 240 -13.12 -26.87 0.13
CA MET A 240 -14.55 -27.00 -0.18
C MET A 240 -15.04 -28.41 0.15
#